data_AF-A0A921MVI9-F1
#
_entry.id   AF-A0A921MVI9-F1
#
_cell.length_a   1.000
_cell.length_b   1.000
_cell.length_c   1.000
_cell.angle_alpha   90.00
_cell.angle_beta   90.00
_cell.angle_gamma   90.00
#
_symmetry.space_group_name_H-M   'P 1'
#
loop_
_entity.id
_entity.type
_entity.pdbx_description
1 polymer ?
#
loop_
_entity_poly.entity_id
_entity_poly.type
_entity_poly.pdbx_seq_one_letter_code
_entity_poly.pdbx_strand_id
1 'polypeptide(L)'
;MAGGLAALLDDVAALARLAAASADDVAAASAKAGSKAIGVVIDDAAVTPQYVQGIKPRRELPIIWRITKGSLRNKLVFILPILLLLSVFAPWLLTPILMLGGLYLSFEGAEKIWELVRGKPKKAPAAIKGAEAEDKVVSGAVRTDLILSAEIMVISMNSVDTGNLWMRAAVLIVIALGITVLVYGAVALLVKMDDIGLAMAEGDASEFKQRFGNGLVRAMPRVMDVISYVGMIAMLWVGGHILLVGTHDLGLAQPYGFVHHLEGLVAGIAGVGGVLAWLINTFFSFVIGLIVGALVAVIVHVLPFGHHGDAEAASASADGAVQAQGGSGPAQGGDSADRPQRGDGAAST
;
A
#
# COMPACT_ATOMS: atom_id res chain seq x y z
N MET A 1 -61.73 -3.07 5.29
CA MET A 1 -60.41 -3.73 5.11
C MET A 1 -59.47 -3.03 4.12
N ALA A 2 -59.93 -2.12 3.25
CA ALA A 2 -59.06 -1.44 2.27
C ALA A 2 -58.16 -0.32 2.85
N GLY A 3 -58.55 0.33 3.96
CA GLY A 3 -57.77 1.42 4.56
C GLY A 3 -56.47 0.99 5.24
N GLY A 4 -56.39 -0.25 5.75
CA GLY A 4 -55.17 -0.75 6.41
C GLY A 4 -54.03 -1.06 5.44
N LEU A 5 -54.36 -1.49 4.20
CA LEU A 5 -53.36 -1.75 3.17
C LEU A 5 -52.81 -0.43 2.59
N ALA A 6 -53.67 0.58 2.42
CA ALA A 6 -53.27 1.92 1.98
C ALA A 6 -52.38 2.62 3.02
N ALA A 7 -52.69 2.48 4.32
CA ALA A 7 -51.85 3.01 5.40
C ALA A 7 -50.46 2.35 5.44
N LEU A 8 -50.38 1.03 5.28
CA LEU A 8 -49.09 0.32 5.19
C LEU A 8 -48.26 0.75 3.97
N LEU A 9 -48.90 1.00 2.82
CA LEU A 9 -48.22 1.51 1.63
C LEU A 9 -47.73 2.95 1.82
N ASP A 10 -48.48 3.79 2.55
CA ASP A 10 -48.07 5.15 2.90
C ASP A 10 -46.88 5.16 3.88
N ASP A 11 -46.87 4.26 4.88
CA ASP A 11 -45.74 4.06 5.79
C ASP A 11 -44.48 3.58 5.05
N VAL A 12 -44.62 2.64 4.10
CA VAL A 12 -43.50 2.20 3.25
C VAL A 12 -43.03 3.34 2.35
N ALA A 13 -43.93 4.14 1.79
CA ALA A 13 -43.57 5.31 0.99
C ALA A 13 -42.86 6.38 1.83
N ALA A 14 -43.27 6.58 3.08
CA ALA A 14 -42.62 7.48 4.03
C ALA A 14 -41.23 6.98 4.42
N LEU A 15 -41.07 5.69 4.73
CA LEU A 15 -39.77 5.06 4.99
C LEU A 15 -38.86 5.10 3.76
N ALA A 16 -39.39 4.87 2.56
CA ALA A 16 -38.63 4.95 1.33
C ALA A 16 -38.15 6.38 1.05
N ARG A 17 -39.00 7.40 1.26
CA ARG A 17 -38.62 8.81 1.15
C ARG A 17 -37.58 9.21 2.19
N LEU A 18 -37.73 8.77 3.43
CA LEU A 18 -36.78 9.03 4.50
C LEU A 18 -35.43 8.34 4.24
N ALA A 19 -35.45 7.10 3.74
CA ALA A 19 -34.26 6.39 3.31
C ALA A 19 -33.58 7.09 2.12
N ALA A 20 -34.33 7.54 1.12
CA ALA A 20 -33.81 8.29 -0.02
C ALA A 20 -33.14 9.61 0.41
N ALA A 21 -33.81 10.39 1.26
CA ALA A 21 -33.22 11.62 1.81
C ALA A 21 -31.94 11.33 2.60
N SER A 22 -31.92 10.27 3.42
CA SER A 22 -30.72 9.88 4.15
C SER A 22 -29.57 9.42 3.24
N ALA A 23 -29.90 8.79 2.10
CA ALA A 23 -28.91 8.38 1.11
C ALA A 23 -28.33 9.59 0.37
N ASP A 24 -29.16 10.57 0.02
CA ASP A 24 -28.72 11.84 -0.59
C ASP A 24 -27.79 12.63 0.35
N ASP A 25 -28.13 12.70 1.64
CA ASP A 25 -27.30 13.35 2.66
C ASP A 25 -25.94 12.64 2.81
N VAL A 26 -25.93 11.30 2.86
CA VAL A 26 -24.70 10.51 2.91
C VAL A 26 -23.88 10.74 1.64
N ALA A 27 -24.50 10.77 0.46
CA ALA A 27 -23.80 11.00 -0.80
C ALA A 27 -23.16 12.39 -0.85
N ALA A 28 -23.91 13.44 -0.49
CA ALA A 28 -23.41 14.81 -0.45
C ALA A 28 -22.27 14.98 0.57
N ALA A 29 -22.44 14.44 1.77
CA ALA A 29 -21.40 14.47 2.80
C ALA A 29 -20.16 13.68 2.38
N SER A 30 -20.34 12.52 1.73
CA SER A 30 -19.23 11.72 1.19
C SER A 30 -18.48 12.42 0.07
N ALA A 31 -19.19 13.12 -0.81
CA ALA A 31 -18.57 13.91 -1.87
C ALA A 31 -17.74 15.07 -1.31
N LYS A 32 -18.31 15.83 -0.35
CA LYS A 32 -17.59 16.91 0.33
C LYS A 32 -16.36 16.37 1.05
N ALA A 33 -16.51 15.30 1.82
CA ALA A 33 -15.43 14.71 2.59
C ALA A 33 -14.33 14.09 1.71
N GLY A 34 -14.73 13.33 0.70
CA GLY A 34 -13.81 12.76 -0.29
C GLY A 34 -13.02 13.83 -1.06
N SER A 35 -13.64 14.98 -1.36
CA SER A 35 -12.95 16.08 -2.03
C SER A 35 -11.79 16.65 -1.20
N LYS A 36 -11.90 16.66 0.14
CA LYS A 36 -10.82 17.10 1.03
C LYS A 36 -9.69 16.09 1.13
N ALA A 37 -9.97 14.81 0.89
CA ALA A 37 -8.96 13.75 0.88
C ALA A 37 -8.28 13.59 -0.50
N ILE A 38 -8.74 14.27 -1.55
CA ILE A 38 -8.34 13.98 -2.93
C ILE A 38 -6.84 14.16 -3.18
N GLY A 39 -6.21 15.14 -2.52
CA GLY A 39 -4.75 15.35 -2.62
C GLY A 39 -3.97 14.15 -2.11
N VAL A 40 -4.34 13.66 -0.93
CA VAL A 40 -3.70 12.49 -0.29
C VAL A 40 -4.03 11.18 -1.04
N VAL A 41 -5.20 11.09 -1.66
CA VAL A 41 -5.60 9.91 -2.47
C VAL A 41 -4.72 9.76 -3.72
N ILE A 42 -4.29 10.87 -4.32
CA ILE A 42 -3.38 10.83 -5.48
C ILE A 42 -2.02 10.24 -5.08
N ASP A 43 -1.55 10.58 -3.88
CA ASP A 43 -0.30 10.06 -3.32
C ASP A 43 -0.38 8.55 -3.06
N ASP A 44 -1.49 8.06 -2.51
CA ASP A 44 -1.76 6.64 -2.26
C ASP A 44 -1.71 5.80 -3.57
N ALA A 45 -2.26 6.36 -4.65
CA ALA A 45 -2.21 5.75 -5.98
C ALA A 45 -0.80 5.68 -6.57
N ALA A 46 0.10 6.58 -6.20
CA ALA A 46 1.50 6.55 -6.65
C ALA A 46 2.36 5.55 -5.87
N VAL A 47 1.97 5.21 -4.64
CA VAL A 47 2.73 4.32 -3.75
C VAL A 47 2.48 2.84 -4.04
N THR A 48 1.25 2.46 -4.40
CA THR A 48 0.87 1.05 -4.56
C THR A 48 1.57 0.31 -5.72
N PRO A 49 1.74 0.89 -6.93
CA PRO A 49 2.40 0.20 -8.05
C PRO A 49 3.85 -0.22 -7.76
N GLN A 50 4.51 0.44 -6.81
CA GLN A 50 5.89 0.18 -6.44
C GLN A 50 6.10 -1.22 -5.85
N TYR A 51 5.09 -1.76 -5.18
CA TYR A 51 5.17 -3.07 -4.53
C TYR A 51 5.07 -4.24 -5.52
N VAL A 52 4.48 -4.01 -6.69
CA VAL A 52 4.31 -5.03 -7.73
C VAL A 52 5.34 -4.91 -8.85
N GLN A 53 6.22 -3.89 -8.80
CA GLN A 53 7.27 -3.70 -9.79
C GLN A 53 8.27 -4.88 -9.77
N GLY A 54 8.54 -5.45 -10.94
CA GLY A 54 9.50 -6.55 -11.11
C GLY A 54 8.94 -7.93 -10.78
N ILE A 55 7.64 -8.04 -10.51
CA ILE A 55 6.91 -9.30 -10.46
C ILE A 55 6.61 -9.76 -11.90
N LYS A 56 6.39 -11.06 -12.11
CA LYS A 56 5.94 -11.55 -13.41
C LYS A 56 4.56 -10.94 -13.73
N PRO A 57 4.32 -10.38 -14.93
CA PRO A 57 3.06 -9.70 -15.28
C PRO A 57 1.80 -10.49 -14.94
N ARG A 58 1.82 -11.81 -15.19
CA ARG A 58 0.69 -12.72 -14.88
C ARG A 58 0.28 -12.77 -13.40
N ARG A 59 1.14 -12.33 -12.48
CA ARG A 59 0.89 -12.37 -11.01
C ARG A 59 0.60 -10.99 -10.42
N GLU A 60 0.74 -9.91 -11.19
CA GLU A 60 0.53 -8.55 -10.70
C GLU A 60 -0.93 -8.30 -10.29
N LEU A 61 -1.90 -8.62 -11.16
CA LEU A 61 -3.33 -8.45 -10.86
C LEU A 61 -3.80 -9.30 -9.66
N PRO A 62 -3.44 -10.60 -9.55
CA PRO A 62 -3.74 -11.38 -8.33
C PRO A 62 -3.17 -10.77 -7.05
N ILE A 63 -1.96 -10.20 -7.09
CA ILE A 63 -1.34 -9.56 -5.93
C ILE A 63 -2.09 -8.27 -5.58
N ILE A 64 -2.38 -7.41 -6.57
CA ILE A 64 -3.19 -6.20 -6.37
C ILE A 64 -4.51 -6.56 -5.71
N TRP A 65 -5.21 -7.60 -6.18
CA TRP A 65 -6.47 -8.05 -5.59
C TRP A 65 -6.34 -8.49 -4.12
N ARG A 66 -5.24 -9.16 -3.77
CA ARG A 66 -4.95 -9.52 -2.36
C ARG A 66 -4.71 -8.27 -1.51
N ILE A 67 -3.99 -7.28 -2.04
CA ILE A 67 -3.76 -5.99 -1.38
C ILE A 67 -5.09 -5.25 -1.21
N THR A 68 -5.92 -5.16 -2.26
CA THR A 68 -7.26 -4.52 -2.21
C THR A 68 -8.14 -5.13 -1.13
N LYS A 69 -8.20 -6.47 -1.04
CA LYS A 69 -8.96 -7.17 0.02
C LYS A 69 -8.41 -6.88 1.41
N GLY A 70 -7.08 -6.86 1.57
CA GLY A 70 -6.42 -6.51 2.82
C GLY A 70 -6.73 -5.07 3.24
N SER A 71 -6.57 -4.13 2.33
CA SER A 71 -6.89 -2.71 2.49
C SER A 71 -8.35 -2.48 2.88
N LEU A 72 -9.29 -3.10 2.16
CA LEU A 72 -10.72 -2.94 2.45
C LEU A 72 -11.08 -3.48 3.84
N ARG A 73 -10.51 -4.63 4.22
CA ARG A 73 -10.66 -5.18 5.57
C ARG A 73 -10.06 -4.22 6.60
N ASN A 74 -8.87 -3.68 6.35
CA ASN A 74 -8.23 -2.70 7.24
C ASN A 74 -9.10 -1.46 7.45
N LYS A 75 -9.62 -0.88 6.38
CA LYS A 75 -10.50 0.31 6.43
C LYS A 75 -11.79 0.04 7.20
N LEU A 76 -12.51 -1.02 6.87
CA LEU A 76 -13.85 -1.26 7.42
C LEU A 76 -13.83 -1.93 8.80
N VAL A 77 -12.90 -2.85 9.05
CA VAL A 77 -12.89 -3.69 10.27
C VAL A 77 -12.01 -3.09 11.37
N PHE A 78 -10.99 -2.32 11.02
CA PHE A 78 -10.05 -1.77 12.00
C PHE A 78 -10.13 -0.25 12.08
N ILE A 79 -9.83 0.47 10.98
CA ILE A 79 -9.75 1.93 10.98
C ILE A 79 -11.10 2.54 11.35
N LEU A 80 -12.17 2.22 10.63
CA LEU A 80 -13.49 2.81 10.84
C LEU A 80 -14.00 2.67 12.28
N PRO A 81 -14.04 1.47 12.90
CA PRO A 81 -14.53 1.35 14.27
C PRO A 81 -13.62 2.05 15.28
N ILE A 82 -12.30 2.00 15.10
CA ILE A 82 -11.35 2.73 15.95
C ILE A 82 -11.59 4.23 15.83
N LEU A 83 -11.77 4.76 14.63
CA LEU A 83 -12.03 6.17 14.40
C LEU A 83 -13.35 6.63 15.02
N LEU A 84 -14.42 5.86 14.83
CA LEU A 84 -15.71 6.18 15.45
C LEU A 84 -15.60 6.19 16.98
N LEU A 85 -14.91 5.20 17.56
CA LEU A 85 -14.69 5.12 19.00
C LEU A 85 -13.85 6.31 19.51
N LEU A 86 -12.70 6.57 18.88
CA LEU A 86 -11.84 7.68 19.26
C LEU A 86 -12.54 9.02 19.09
N SER A 87 -13.38 9.18 18.05
CA SER A 87 -14.11 10.44 17.83
C SER A 87 -15.06 10.81 18.98
N VAL A 88 -15.51 9.84 19.76
CA VAL A 88 -16.39 10.05 20.91
C VAL A 88 -15.60 10.16 22.22
N PHE A 89 -14.62 9.27 22.43
CA PHE A 89 -13.97 9.12 23.73
C PHE A 89 -12.63 9.86 23.86
N ALA A 90 -11.87 9.98 22.78
CA ALA A 90 -10.52 10.55 22.79
C ALA A 90 -10.13 11.13 21.42
N PRO A 91 -10.83 12.16 20.90
CA PRO A 91 -10.54 12.71 19.58
C PRO A 91 -9.12 13.29 19.49
N TRP A 92 -8.58 13.76 20.63
CA TRP A 92 -7.20 14.23 20.75
C TRP A 92 -6.14 13.16 20.43
N LEU A 93 -6.49 11.87 20.50
CA LEU A 93 -5.57 10.77 20.21
C LEU A 93 -5.38 10.50 18.72
N LEU A 94 -6.28 11.00 17.87
CA LEU A 94 -6.20 10.85 16.42
C LEU A 94 -4.91 11.45 15.88
N THR A 95 -4.58 12.69 16.26
CA THR A 95 -3.39 13.39 15.79
C THR A 95 -2.09 12.68 16.19
N PRO A 96 -1.86 12.30 17.47
CA PRO A 96 -0.68 11.52 17.86
C PRO A 96 -0.55 10.18 17.12
N ILE A 97 -1.65 9.44 16.93
CA ILE A 97 -1.61 8.16 16.21
C ILE A 97 -1.20 8.38 14.75
N LEU A 98 -1.78 9.40 14.09
CA LEU A 98 -1.39 9.74 12.73
C LEU A 98 0.07 10.18 12.66
N MET A 99 0.54 11.01 13.59
CA MET A 99 1.94 11.44 13.65
C MET A 99 2.92 10.27 13.74
N LEU A 100 2.59 9.22 14.49
CA LEU A 100 3.40 8.00 14.52
C LEU A 100 3.43 7.31 13.15
N GLY A 101 2.30 7.27 12.45
CA GLY A 101 2.22 6.81 11.07
C GLY A 101 3.05 7.66 10.11
N GLY A 102 2.94 9.00 10.21
CA GLY A 102 3.69 9.95 9.41
C GLY A 102 5.20 9.88 9.68
N LEU A 103 5.60 9.57 10.92
CA LEU A 103 6.99 9.30 11.28
C LEU A 103 7.52 8.04 10.58
N TYR A 104 6.73 6.95 10.60
CA TYR A 104 7.09 5.72 9.90
C TYR A 104 7.18 5.92 8.38
N LEU A 105 6.22 6.62 7.76
CA LEU A 105 6.27 6.94 6.32
C LEU A 105 7.48 7.80 5.97
N SER A 106 7.79 8.79 6.80
CA SER A 106 8.95 9.66 6.63
C SER A 106 10.25 8.84 6.68
N PHE A 107 10.35 7.91 7.64
CA PHE A 107 11.46 6.97 7.76
C PHE A 107 11.59 6.07 6.52
N GLU A 108 10.51 5.38 6.12
CA GLU A 108 10.53 4.47 4.97
C GLU A 108 10.87 5.21 3.66
N GLY A 109 10.30 6.40 3.46
CA GLY A 109 10.62 7.24 2.31
C GLY A 109 12.08 7.68 2.28
N ALA A 110 12.64 8.08 3.43
CA ALA A 110 14.04 8.48 3.53
C ALA A 110 15.00 7.30 3.26
N GLU A 111 14.68 6.11 3.76
CA GLU A 111 15.46 4.90 3.46
C GLU A 111 15.48 4.60 1.97
N LYS A 112 14.33 4.65 1.29
CA LYS A 112 14.27 4.37 -0.15
C LYS A 112 15.05 5.40 -0.98
N ILE A 113 15.02 6.68 -0.60
CA ILE A 113 15.89 7.70 -1.22
C ILE A 113 17.37 7.38 -0.96
N TRP A 114 17.72 6.97 0.25
CA TRP A 114 19.09 6.64 0.60
C TRP A 114 19.63 5.42 -0.18
N GLU A 115 18.80 4.40 -0.37
CA GLU A 115 19.13 3.25 -1.21
C GLU A 115 19.39 3.64 -2.67
N LEU A 116 18.59 4.56 -3.20
CA LEU A 116 18.75 5.11 -4.54
C LEU A 116 20.08 5.87 -4.69
N VAL A 117 20.40 6.73 -3.73
CA VAL A 117 21.64 7.55 -3.74
C VAL A 117 22.89 6.68 -3.57
N ARG A 118 22.82 5.62 -2.75
CA ARG A 118 23.94 4.68 -2.58
C ARG A 118 24.23 3.82 -3.81
N GLY A 119 23.38 3.86 -4.83
CA GLY A 119 23.57 3.09 -6.05
C GLY A 119 23.56 1.58 -5.81
N LYS A 120 22.94 1.12 -4.71
CA LYS A 120 22.71 -0.31 -4.53
C LYS A 120 21.90 -0.75 -5.77
N PRO A 121 22.32 -1.80 -6.49
CA PRO A 121 21.51 -2.30 -7.59
C PRO A 121 20.13 -2.55 -7.01
N LYS A 122 19.07 -2.01 -7.66
CA LYS A 122 17.70 -2.44 -7.41
C LYS A 122 17.81 -3.94 -7.30
N LYS A 123 17.64 -4.53 -6.11
CA LYS A 123 17.67 -5.99 -5.99
C LYS A 123 16.55 -6.38 -6.94
N ALA A 124 16.89 -6.85 -8.14
CA ALA A 124 15.96 -7.56 -8.98
C ALA A 124 15.43 -8.61 -8.02
N PRO A 125 14.17 -8.51 -7.59
CA PRO A 125 13.71 -9.30 -6.46
C PRO A 125 13.91 -10.73 -6.92
N ALA A 126 14.87 -11.42 -6.31
CA ALA A 126 15.47 -12.65 -6.83
C ALA A 126 14.35 -13.54 -7.36
N ALA A 127 14.16 -13.52 -8.69
CA ALA A 127 12.87 -13.78 -9.35
C ALA A 127 11.81 -14.33 -8.39
N ILE A 128 11.03 -13.48 -7.68
CA ILE A 128 10.23 -13.85 -6.49
C ILE A 128 9.75 -15.32 -6.58
N LYS A 129 10.52 -16.22 -5.95
CA LYS A 129 10.33 -17.67 -6.03
C LYS A 129 9.72 -18.10 -4.70
N GLY A 130 8.43 -18.34 -4.71
CA GLY A 130 7.70 -18.87 -3.57
C GLY A 130 6.53 -17.98 -3.13
N ALA A 131 5.53 -18.60 -2.50
CA ALA A 131 4.36 -17.90 -1.96
C ALA A 131 4.76 -16.94 -0.82
N GLU A 132 5.72 -17.32 0.03
CA GLU A 132 6.14 -16.53 1.19
C GLU A 132 6.68 -15.14 0.83
N ALA A 133 7.40 -15.02 -0.28
CA ALA A 133 7.95 -13.74 -0.72
C ALA A 133 6.84 -12.81 -1.26
N GLU A 134 5.81 -13.35 -1.90
CA GLU A 134 4.62 -12.58 -2.29
C GLU A 134 3.78 -12.17 -1.09
N ASP A 135 3.70 -13.03 -0.08
CA ASP A 135 2.99 -12.72 1.16
C ASP A 135 3.65 -11.56 1.90
N LYS A 136 4.98 -11.48 1.88
CA LYS A 136 5.73 -10.32 2.39
C LYS A 136 5.44 -9.05 1.60
N VAL A 137 5.39 -9.13 0.27
CA VAL A 137 5.02 -7.99 -0.59
C VAL A 137 3.60 -7.50 -0.27
N VAL A 138 2.63 -8.42 -0.22
CA VAL A 138 1.25 -8.09 0.12
C VAL A 138 1.15 -7.50 1.52
N SER A 139 1.81 -8.10 2.51
CA SER A 139 1.79 -7.59 3.89
C SER A 139 2.46 -6.23 4.00
N GLY A 140 3.54 -5.96 3.26
CA GLY A 140 4.20 -4.66 3.24
C GLY A 140 3.27 -3.60 2.66
N ALA A 141 2.71 -3.85 1.47
CA ALA A 141 1.76 -2.95 0.82
C ALA A 141 0.54 -2.65 1.69
N VAL A 142 -0.02 -3.68 2.36
CA VAL A 142 -1.19 -3.52 3.26
C VAL A 142 -0.85 -2.71 4.52
N ARG A 143 0.40 -2.75 5.02
CA ARG A 143 0.83 -1.91 6.16
C ARG A 143 0.96 -0.45 5.77
N THR A 144 1.56 -0.18 4.61
CA THR A 144 1.70 1.19 4.10
C THR A 144 0.33 1.78 3.78
N ASP A 145 -0.54 1.00 3.11
CA ASP A 145 -1.94 1.37 2.87
C ASP A 145 -2.70 1.63 4.17
N LEU A 146 -2.47 0.86 5.25
CA LEU A 146 -3.12 1.12 6.55
C LEU A 146 -2.83 2.53 7.06
N ILE A 147 -1.59 3.00 6.93
CA ILE A 147 -1.18 4.33 7.39
C ILE A 147 -1.79 5.42 6.50
N LEU A 148 -1.63 5.29 5.18
CA LEU A 148 -2.19 6.24 4.20
C LEU A 148 -3.72 6.31 4.29
N SER A 149 -4.35 5.16 4.48
CA SER A 149 -5.80 5.06 4.64
C SER A 149 -6.28 5.62 5.96
N ALA A 150 -5.52 5.47 7.05
CA ALA A 150 -5.88 6.07 8.33
C ALA A 150 -5.93 7.59 8.23
N GLU A 151 -4.96 8.22 7.57
CA GLU A 151 -4.96 9.66 7.31
C GLU A 151 -6.16 10.09 6.49
N ILE A 152 -6.38 9.46 5.33
CA ILE A 152 -7.53 9.75 4.45
C ILE A 152 -8.85 9.64 5.22
N MET A 153 -9.01 8.59 6.04
CA MET A 153 -10.21 8.36 6.82
C MET A 153 -10.38 9.38 7.96
N VAL A 154 -9.28 9.85 8.59
CA VAL A 154 -9.34 10.92 9.59
C VAL A 154 -9.66 12.28 8.95
N ILE A 155 -9.04 12.63 7.83
CA ILE A 155 -9.36 13.85 7.07
C ILE A 155 -10.84 13.85 6.70
N SER A 156 -11.32 12.71 6.19
CA SER A 156 -12.72 12.51 5.85
C SER A 156 -13.60 12.69 7.08
N MET A 157 -13.29 12.02 8.19
CA MET A 157 -14.07 12.10 9.42
C MET A 157 -14.16 13.52 9.98
N ASN A 158 -13.04 14.25 10.01
CA ASN A 158 -12.96 15.63 10.48
C ASN A 158 -13.70 16.63 9.56
N SER A 159 -14.03 16.22 8.34
CA SER A 159 -14.79 17.03 7.40
C SER A 159 -16.30 16.78 7.43
N VAL A 160 -16.75 15.72 8.12
CA VAL A 160 -18.16 15.42 8.31
C VAL A 160 -18.68 16.16 9.55
N ASP A 161 -19.26 17.33 9.30
CA ASP A 161 -19.89 18.18 10.31
C ASP A 161 -21.27 17.64 10.73
N THR A 162 -21.29 16.49 11.42
CA THR A 162 -22.52 15.91 11.98
C THR A 162 -22.35 15.37 13.38
N GLY A 163 -23.39 15.54 14.21
CA GLY A 163 -23.52 14.89 15.51
C GLY A 163 -24.05 13.44 15.45
N ASN A 164 -24.53 12.98 14.29
CA ASN A 164 -25.06 11.63 14.15
C ASN A 164 -23.95 10.62 13.79
N LEU A 165 -23.62 9.75 14.75
CA LEU A 165 -22.60 8.71 14.58
C LEU A 165 -22.90 7.78 13.40
N TRP A 166 -24.17 7.45 13.15
CA TRP A 166 -24.58 6.57 12.05
C TRP A 166 -24.38 7.21 10.68
N MET A 167 -24.69 8.50 10.56
CA MET A 167 -24.43 9.24 9.31
C MET A 167 -22.92 9.36 9.06
N ARG A 168 -22.13 9.67 10.10
CA ARG A 168 -20.66 9.67 10.01
C ARG A 168 -20.12 8.31 9.59
N ALA A 169 -20.62 7.22 10.19
CA ALA A 169 -20.22 5.86 9.82
C ALA A 169 -20.56 5.54 8.35
N ALA A 170 -21.78 5.86 7.91
CA ALA A 170 -22.21 5.64 6.53
C ALA A 170 -21.34 6.40 5.52
N VAL A 171 -21.04 7.67 5.80
CA VAL A 171 -20.13 8.49 4.98
C VAL A 171 -18.73 7.86 4.90
N LEU A 172 -18.17 7.45 6.04
CA LEU A 172 -16.85 6.81 6.08
C LEU A 172 -16.82 5.46 5.34
N ILE A 173 -17.92 4.68 5.36
CA ILE A 173 -18.03 3.45 4.57
C ILE A 173 -18.01 3.76 3.07
N VAL A 174 -18.80 4.75 2.63
CA VAL A 174 -18.84 5.16 1.21
C VAL A 174 -17.46 5.62 0.75
N ILE A 175 -16.77 6.42 1.56
CA ILE A 175 -15.41 6.89 1.26
C ILE A 175 -14.41 5.72 1.23
N ALA A 176 -14.44 4.83 2.23
CA ALA A 176 -13.57 3.68 2.28
C ALA A 176 -13.72 2.79 1.03
N LEU A 177 -14.96 2.55 0.59
CA LEU A 177 -15.25 1.79 -0.63
C LEU A 177 -14.82 2.56 -1.88
N GLY A 178 -15.23 3.83 -2.00
CA GLY A 178 -14.96 4.67 -3.16
C GLY A 178 -13.48 4.85 -3.43
N ILE A 179 -12.70 5.20 -2.41
CA ILE A 179 -11.24 5.37 -2.53
C ILE A 179 -10.56 4.04 -2.82
N THR A 180 -10.99 2.94 -2.19
CA THR A 180 -10.44 1.61 -2.49
C THR A 180 -10.67 1.21 -3.94
N VAL A 181 -11.87 1.43 -4.47
CA VAL A 181 -12.16 1.18 -5.89
C VAL A 181 -11.35 2.11 -6.79
N LEU A 182 -11.26 3.40 -6.44
CA LEU A 182 -10.55 4.40 -7.24
C LEU A 182 -9.05 4.09 -7.34
N VAL A 183 -8.38 3.93 -6.20
CA VAL A 183 -6.92 3.73 -6.12
C VAL A 183 -6.55 2.38 -6.73
N TYR A 184 -7.11 1.28 -6.23
CA TYR A 184 -6.74 -0.05 -6.71
C TYR A 184 -7.26 -0.33 -8.12
N GLY A 185 -8.38 0.29 -8.52
CA GLY A 185 -8.86 0.25 -9.90
C GLY A 185 -7.91 0.96 -10.86
N ALA A 186 -7.42 2.15 -10.49
CA ALA A 186 -6.41 2.86 -11.27
C ALA A 186 -5.10 2.06 -11.38
N VAL A 187 -4.63 1.47 -10.28
CA VAL A 187 -3.43 0.63 -10.27
C VAL A 187 -3.61 -0.64 -11.11
N ALA A 188 -4.77 -1.30 -11.01
CA ALA A 188 -5.08 -2.48 -11.82
C ALA A 188 -5.15 -2.14 -13.31
N LEU A 189 -5.75 -1.00 -13.67
CA LEU A 189 -5.78 -0.52 -15.05
C LEU A 189 -4.38 -0.22 -15.55
N LEU A 190 -3.55 0.42 -14.73
CA LEU A 190 -2.16 0.76 -15.05
C LEU A 190 -1.36 -0.49 -15.39
N VAL A 191 -1.40 -1.52 -14.54
CA VAL A 191 -0.76 -2.80 -14.80
C VAL A 191 -1.34 -3.49 -16.04
N LYS A 192 -2.66 -3.42 -16.24
CA LYS A 192 -3.33 -4.04 -17.39
C LYS A 192 -2.91 -3.43 -18.73
N MET A 193 -2.42 -2.19 -18.74
CA MET A 193 -1.92 -1.55 -19.96
C MET A 193 -0.75 -2.33 -20.58
N ASP A 194 0.05 -3.07 -19.79
CA ASP A 194 1.12 -3.92 -20.32
C ASP A 194 0.57 -5.10 -21.14
N ASP A 195 -0.39 -5.84 -20.57
CA ASP A 195 -1.10 -6.93 -21.26
C ASP A 195 -1.78 -6.45 -22.55
N ILE A 196 -2.42 -5.28 -22.49
CA ILE A 196 -3.08 -4.67 -23.65
C ILE A 196 -2.04 -4.29 -24.72
N GLY A 197 -0.89 -3.76 -24.30
CA GLY A 197 0.23 -3.44 -25.19
C GLY A 197 0.75 -4.66 -25.93
N LEU A 198 0.98 -5.76 -25.22
CA LEU A 198 1.40 -7.04 -25.80
C LEU A 198 0.35 -7.61 -26.76
N ALA A 199 -0.93 -7.61 -26.35
CA ALA A 199 -2.01 -8.09 -27.21
C ALA A 199 -2.15 -7.27 -28.51
N MET A 200 -1.90 -5.95 -28.47
CA MET A 200 -1.89 -5.09 -29.66
C MET A 200 -0.65 -5.32 -30.54
N ALA A 201 0.48 -5.72 -29.95
CA ALA A 201 1.73 -5.98 -30.66
C ALA A 201 1.75 -7.35 -31.34
N GLU A 202 1.14 -8.37 -30.73
CA GLU A 202 1.14 -9.76 -31.23
C GLU A 202 -0.04 -10.11 -32.14
N GLY A 203 -1.13 -9.34 -32.12
CA GLY A 203 -2.31 -9.61 -32.93
C GLY A 203 -2.19 -9.27 -34.42
N ASP A 204 -3.10 -9.81 -35.25
CA ASP A 204 -3.33 -9.47 -36.67
C ASP A 204 -3.95 -8.07 -36.84
N ALA A 205 -3.39 -7.08 -36.15
CA ALA A 205 -3.84 -5.71 -36.14
C ALA A 205 -3.08 -4.88 -37.20
N SER A 206 -3.71 -3.79 -37.66
CA SER A 206 -3.07 -2.79 -38.54
C SER A 206 -1.68 -2.38 -38.02
N GLU A 207 -0.74 -2.12 -38.93
CA GLU A 207 0.65 -1.75 -38.64
C GLU A 207 0.77 -0.60 -37.61
N PHE A 208 -0.19 0.33 -37.61
CA PHE A 208 -0.28 1.40 -36.61
C PHE A 208 -0.55 0.88 -35.19
N LYS A 209 -1.45 -0.10 -35.03
CA LYS A 209 -1.78 -0.70 -33.73
C LYS A 209 -0.61 -1.50 -33.17
N GLN A 210 0.12 -2.22 -34.01
CA GLN A 210 1.33 -2.95 -33.60
C GLN A 210 2.46 -2.01 -33.16
N ARG A 211 2.68 -0.90 -33.89
CA ARG A 211 3.64 0.14 -33.49
C ARG A 211 3.24 0.78 -32.15
N PHE A 212 1.96 1.07 -31.95
CA PHE A 212 1.46 1.62 -30.70
C PHE A 212 1.60 0.62 -29.53
N GLY A 213 1.26 -0.66 -29.74
CA GLY A 213 1.44 -1.72 -28.75
C GLY A 213 2.90 -1.90 -28.33
N ASN A 214 3.82 -1.98 -29.31
CA ASN A 214 5.26 -2.02 -29.04
C ASN A 214 5.76 -0.79 -28.29
N GLY A 215 5.23 0.40 -28.62
CA GLY A 215 5.52 1.63 -27.90
C GLY A 215 5.08 1.56 -26.43
N LEU A 216 3.88 1.03 -26.17
CA LEU A 216 3.31 0.90 -24.84
C LEU A 216 4.15 -0.03 -23.94
N VAL A 217 4.48 -1.23 -24.44
CA VAL A 217 5.31 -2.21 -23.71
C VAL A 217 6.71 -1.66 -23.45
N ARG A 218 7.30 -0.95 -24.42
CA ARG A 218 8.64 -0.36 -24.27
C ARG A 218 8.66 0.82 -23.30
N ALA A 219 7.56 1.55 -23.16
CA ALA A 219 7.42 2.65 -22.20
C ALA A 219 7.16 2.15 -20.77
N MET A 220 6.58 0.96 -20.61
CA MET A 220 6.09 0.45 -19.33
C MET A 220 7.15 0.41 -18.21
N PRO A 221 8.40 -0.05 -18.44
CA PRO A 221 9.44 0.00 -17.41
C PRO A 221 9.73 1.42 -16.93
N ARG A 222 9.69 2.40 -17.84
CA ARG A 222 9.95 3.80 -17.50
C ARG A 222 8.79 4.42 -16.74
N VAL A 223 7.55 4.07 -17.09
CA VAL A 223 6.35 4.48 -16.34
C VAL A 223 6.43 3.97 -14.90
N MET A 224 6.76 2.68 -14.73
CA MET A 224 6.91 2.07 -13.40
C MET A 224 8.05 2.70 -12.59
N ASP A 225 9.17 3.04 -13.23
CA ASP A 225 10.27 3.75 -12.57
C ASP A 225 9.86 5.15 -12.12
N VAL A 226 9.17 5.91 -12.97
CA VAL A 226 8.69 7.25 -12.64
C VAL A 226 7.71 7.19 -11.46
N ILE A 227 6.75 6.27 -11.48
CA ILE A 227 5.79 6.09 -10.36
C ILE A 227 6.52 5.67 -9.08
N SER A 228 7.58 4.86 -9.20
CA SER A 228 8.44 4.51 -8.07
C SER A 228 9.13 5.73 -7.46
N TYR A 229 9.61 6.66 -8.28
CA TYR A 229 10.14 7.93 -7.76
C TYR A 229 9.05 8.81 -7.14
N VAL A 230 7.92 8.94 -7.82
CA VAL A 230 6.80 9.77 -7.36
C VAL A 230 6.28 9.28 -6.01
N GLY A 231 6.01 7.99 -5.84
CA GLY A 231 5.50 7.49 -4.56
C GLY A 231 6.54 7.53 -3.43
N MET A 232 7.85 7.46 -3.71
CA MET A 232 8.87 7.71 -2.67
C MET A 232 8.83 9.16 -2.18
N ILE A 233 8.69 10.12 -3.11
CA ILE A 233 8.52 11.54 -2.78
C ILE A 233 7.20 11.75 -2.03
N ALA A 234 6.13 11.09 -2.47
CA ALA A 234 4.81 11.18 -1.86
C ALA A 234 4.83 10.66 -0.41
N MET A 235 5.53 9.56 -0.10
CA MET A 235 5.68 9.08 1.28
C MET A 235 6.30 10.13 2.21
N LEU A 236 7.33 10.84 1.74
CA LEU A 236 7.99 11.90 2.50
C LEU A 236 7.10 13.14 2.63
N TRP A 237 6.41 13.51 1.55
CA TRP A 237 5.48 14.62 1.55
C TRP A 237 4.33 14.37 2.53
N VAL A 238 3.62 13.24 2.39
CA VAL A 238 2.50 12.85 3.25
C VAL A 238 2.95 12.72 4.71
N GLY A 239 4.03 11.96 4.96
CA GLY A 239 4.55 11.79 6.33
C GLY A 239 4.94 13.12 6.98
N GLY A 240 5.60 13.99 6.22
CA GLY A 240 5.96 15.32 6.68
C GLY A 240 4.77 16.26 6.86
N HIS A 241 3.73 16.16 6.03
CA HIS A 241 2.49 16.93 6.16
C HIS A 241 1.75 16.54 7.45
N ILE A 242 1.62 15.24 7.72
CA ILE A 242 1.03 14.73 8.97
C ILE A 242 1.81 15.26 10.19
N LEU A 243 3.14 15.23 10.14
CA LEU A 243 3.98 15.76 11.22
C LEU A 243 3.83 17.27 11.37
N LEU A 244 3.79 18.01 10.27
CA LEU A 244 3.64 19.47 10.27
C LEU A 244 2.30 19.89 10.89
N VAL A 245 1.19 19.30 10.44
CA VAL A 245 -0.15 19.55 11.00
C VAL A 245 -0.21 19.07 12.45
N GLY A 246 0.37 17.91 12.76
CA GLY A 246 0.39 17.37 14.11
C GLY A 246 1.15 18.23 15.11
N THR A 247 2.26 18.85 14.72
CA THR A 247 2.99 19.78 15.59
C THR A 247 2.19 21.03 15.92
N HIS A 248 1.38 21.52 14.98
CA HIS A 248 0.46 22.63 15.21
C HIS A 248 -0.61 22.27 16.24
N ASP A 249 -1.28 21.13 16.04
CA ASP A 249 -2.35 20.65 16.92
C ASP A 249 -1.87 20.34 18.35
N LEU A 250 -0.60 19.92 18.51
CA LEU A 250 0.03 19.68 19.81
C LEU A 250 0.59 20.94 20.49
N GLY A 251 0.38 22.13 19.91
CA GLY A 251 0.74 23.41 20.50
C GLY A 251 2.16 23.90 20.21
N LEU A 252 2.94 23.16 19.41
CA LEU A 252 4.22 23.63 18.87
C LEU A 252 3.96 24.37 17.55
N ALA A 253 3.33 25.54 17.64
CA ALA A 253 2.87 26.29 16.46
C ALA A 253 4.01 26.91 15.61
N GLN A 254 5.26 26.90 16.07
CA GLN A 254 6.39 27.58 15.41
C GLN A 254 6.70 27.06 13.98
N PRO A 255 6.80 25.75 13.72
CA PRO A 255 7.06 25.24 12.37
C PRO A 255 5.89 25.48 11.40
N TYR A 256 4.66 25.24 11.87
CA TYR A 256 3.45 25.48 11.07
C TYR A 256 3.23 26.97 10.78
N GLY A 257 3.43 27.83 11.78
CA GLY A 257 3.28 29.28 11.65
C GLY A 257 4.27 29.88 10.64
N PHE A 258 5.49 29.34 10.54
CA PHE A 258 6.44 29.75 9.50
C PHE A 258 5.95 29.39 8.09
N VAL A 259 5.49 28.15 7.88
CA VAL A 259 4.94 27.71 6.59
C VAL A 259 3.69 28.50 6.23
N HIS A 260 2.77 28.69 7.18
CA HIS A 260 1.53 29.43 6.97
C HIS A 260 1.77 30.93 6.71
N HIS A 261 2.81 31.51 7.31
CA HIS A 261 3.23 32.87 6.97
C HIS A 261 3.67 32.97 5.51
N LEU A 262 4.47 32.01 5.02
CA LEU A 262 4.91 31.97 3.62
C LEU A 262 3.74 31.73 2.65
N GLU A 263 2.78 30.87 3.02
CA GLU A 263 1.53 30.70 2.27
C GLU A 263 0.75 32.03 2.15
N GLY A 264 0.63 32.77 3.25
CA GLY A 264 -0.07 34.06 3.30
C GLY A 264 0.51 35.12 2.37
N LEU A 265 1.83 35.07 2.08
CA LEU A 265 2.49 36.00 1.17
C LEU A 265 2.09 35.81 -0.30
N VAL A 266 1.74 34.59 -0.70
CA VAL A 266 1.35 34.25 -2.08
C VAL A 266 -0.14 34.00 -2.25
N ALA A 267 -0.88 33.69 -1.18
CA ALA A 267 -2.31 33.40 -1.23
C ALA A 267 -3.17 34.55 -1.81
N GLY A 268 -2.71 35.81 -1.66
CA GLY A 268 -3.39 36.98 -2.19
C GLY A 268 -3.24 37.20 -3.70
N ILE A 269 -2.42 36.41 -4.41
CA ILE A 269 -2.21 36.56 -5.85
C ILE A 269 -3.41 35.98 -6.60
N ALA A 270 -4.18 36.83 -7.27
CA ALA A 270 -5.35 36.42 -8.03
C ALA A 270 -4.99 35.37 -9.11
N GLY A 271 -5.76 34.29 -9.18
CA GLY A 271 -5.63 33.22 -10.18
C GLY A 271 -4.62 32.13 -9.86
N VAL A 272 -3.51 32.42 -9.15
CA VAL A 272 -2.44 31.44 -8.86
C VAL A 272 -2.12 31.27 -7.38
N GLY A 273 -2.61 32.13 -6.50
CA GLY A 273 -2.24 32.15 -5.08
C GLY A 273 -2.53 30.84 -4.34
N GLY A 274 -3.66 30.18 -4.63
CA GLY A 274 -3.97 28.88 -4.04
C GLY A 274 -3.00 27.77 -4.46
N VAL A 275 -2.58 27.75 -5.73
CA VAL A 275 -1.60 26.77 -6.24
C VAL A 275 -0.22 27.04 -5.65
N LEU A 276 0.18 28.31 -5.53
CA LEU A 276 1.46 28.69 -4.93
C LEU A 276 1.51 28.36 -3.43
N ALA A 277 0.44 28.64 -2.69
CA ALA A 277 0.33 28.25 -1.28
C ALA A 277 0.42 26.74 -1.11
N TRP A 278 -0.29 25.97 -1.95
CA TRP A 278 -0.19 24.51 -1.96
C TRP A 278 1.23 24.03 -2.25
N LEU A 279 1.92 24.59 -3.26
CA LEU A 279 3.32 24.24 -3.57
C LEU A 279 4.28 24.52 -2.41
N ILE A 280 4.11 25.65 -1.72
CA ILE A 280 4.89 25.98 -0.53
C ILE A 280 4.66 24.94 0.56
N ASN A 281 3.40 24.65 0.89
CA ASN A 281 3.04 23.65 1.88
C ASN A 281 3.67 22.29 1.55
N THR A 282 3.54 21.86 0.29
CA THR A 282 4.06 20.60 -0.22
C THR A 282 5.57 20.53 -0.11
N PHE A 283 6.28 21.59 -0.51
CA PHE A 283 7.73 21.66 -0.41
C PHE A 283 8.22 21.54 1.04
N PHE A 284 7.66 22.33 1.96
CA PHE A 284 8.08 22.28 3.36
C PHE A 284 7.71 20.97 4.05
N SER A 285 6.53 20.43 3.74
CA SER A 285 6.11 19.11 4.22
C SER A 285 7.10 18.04 3.76
N PHE A 286 7.47 18.00 2.48
CA PHE A 286 8.50 17.09 1.97
C PHE A 286 9.86 17.26 2.68
N VAL A 287 10.32 18.50 2.87
CA VAL A 287 11.60 18.78 3.55
C VAL A 287 11.58 18.30 4.99
N ILE A 288 10.50 18.57 5.73
CA ILE A 288 10.34 18.11 7.12
C ILE A 288 10.30 16.59 7.18
N GLY A 289 9.51 15.96 6.32
CA GLY A 289 9.46 14.50 6.21
C GLY A 289 10.84 13.90 5.93
N LEU A 290 11.61 14.50 5.02
CA LEU A 290 12.97 14.05 4.72
C LEU A 290 13.92 14.22 5.91
N ILE A 291 13.90 15.37 6.59
CA ILE A 291 14.77 15.63 7.75
C ILE A 291 14.45 14.67 8.89
N VAL A 292 13.17 14.57 9.26
CA VAL A 292 12.71 13.71 10.36
C VAL A 292 12.94 12.24 10.01
N GLY A 293 12.59 11.84 8.79
CA GLY A 293 12.82 10.48 8.29
C GLY A 293 14.29 10.08 8.32
N ALA A 294 15.18 10.96 7.83
CA ALA A 294 16.63 10.74 7.87
C ALA A 294 17.16 10.66 9.30
N LEU A 295 16.68 11.53 10.21
CA LEU A 295 17.04 11.48 11.63
C LEU A 295 16.66 10.14 12.25
N VAL A 296 15.42 9.69 12.05
CA VAL A 296 14.93 8.39 12.54
C VAL A 296 15.76 7.25 11.94
N ALA A 297 16.06 7.30 10.64
CA ALA A 297 16.86 6.28 9.97
C ALA A 297 18.26 6.17 10.58
N VAL A 298 18.92 7.30 10.86
CA VAL A 298 20.21 7.33 11.55
C VAL A 298 20.08 6.75 12.95
N ILE A 299 19.07 7.14 13.72
CA ILE A 299 18.84 6.64 15.08
C ILE A 299 18.67 5.11 15.07
N VAL A 300 17.84 4.58 14.17
CA VAL A 300 17.57 3.13 14.06
C VAL A 300 18.81 2.35 13.61
N HIS A 301 19.62 2.90 12.71
CA HIS A 301 20.85 2.22 12.26
C HIS A 301 22.02 2.33 13.25
N VAL A 302 22.05 3.38 14.07
CA VAL A 302 23.12 3.62 15.05
C VAL A 302 22.80 2.98 16.40
N LEU A 303 21.53 2.90 16.80
CA LEU A 303 21.12 2.21 18.03
C LEU A 303 20.94 0.70 17.77
N PRO A 304 21.51 -0.18 18.62
CA PRO A 304 21.45 -1.63 18.44
C PRO A 304 20.09 -2.19 18.88
N PHE A 305 19.01 -1.84 18.16
CA PHE A 305 17.74 -2.53 18.33
C PHE A 305 17.79 -3.91 17.64
N GLY A 306 18.33 -4.89 18.36
CA GLY A 306 17.97 -6.31 18.21
C GLY A 306 18.46 -7.08 16.98
N HIS A 307 19.78 -7.31 16.87
CA HIS A 307 20.33 -8.44 16.09
C HIS A 307 20.11 -9.79 16.82
N HIS A 308 18.85 -10.17 17.06
CA HIS A 308 18.51 -11.48 17.67
C HIS A 308 17.67 -12.40 16.78
N GLY A 309 17.42 -12.04 15.52
CA GLY A 309 16.74 -12.92 14.56
C GLY A 309 17.69 -13.78 13.70
N ASP A 310 18.93 -13.34 13.49
CA ASP A 310 19.81 -13.96 12.48
C ASP A 310 20.73 -15.05 13.06
N ALA A 311 20.91 -15.08 14.39
CA ALA A 311 21.74 -16.09 15.05
C ALA A 311 21.05 -17.47 15.15
N GLU A 312 19.72 -17.50 15.24
CA GLU A 312 18.94 -18.74 15.37
C GLU A 312 18.73 -19.43 14.01
N ALA A 313 18.71 -18.65 12.91
CA ALA A 313 18.72 -19.16 11.54
C ALA A 313 20.09 -19.74 11.12
N ALA A 314 21.18 -19.22 11.68
CA ALA A 314 22.53 -19.72 11.45
C ALA A 314 22.79 -21.05 12.18
N SER A 315 22.22 -21.26 13.39
CA SER A 315 22.32 -22.55 14.09
C SER A 315 21.42 -23.62 13.46
N ALA A 316 20.21 -23.26 13.00
CA ALA A 316 19.30 -24.21 12.35
C ALA A 316 19.82 -24.69 10.98
N SER A 317 20.58 -23.86 10.25
CA SER A 317 21.21 -24.23 8.99
C SER A 317 22.50 -25.05 9.16
N ALA A 318 23.19 -24.91 10.29
CA ALA A 318 24.35 -25.73 10.62
C ALA A 318 23.96 -27.17 11.00
N ASP A 319 22.92 -27.36 11.81
CA ASP A 319 22.45 -28.70 12.22
C ASP A 319 21.83 -29.49 11.05
N GLY A 320 21.16 -28.80 10.12
CA GLY A 320 20.63 -29.43 8.90
C GLY A 320 21.72 -29.90 7.92
N ALA A 321 22.86 -29.22 7.89
CA ALA A 321 23.99 -29.58 7.02
C ALA A 321 24.77 -30.81 7.53
N VAL A 322 24.83 -31.03 8.85
CA VAL A 322 25.51 -32.19 9.45
C VAL A 322 24.71 -33.48 9.25
N GLN A 323 23.37 -33.44 9.25
CA GLN A 323 22.54 -34.61 8.95
C GLN A 323 22.57 -35.02 7.46
N ALA A 324 22.78 -34.07 6.54
CA ALA A 324 22.83 -34.36 5.10
C ALA A 324 24.16 -35.01 4.63
N GLN A 325 25.24 -34.93 5.42
CA GLN A 325 26.56 -35.48 5.05
C GLN A 325 26.87 -36.87 5.67
N GLY A 326 26.02 -37.40 6.56
CA GLY A 326 26.26 -38.69 7.23
C GLY A 326 25.75 -39.95 6.52
N GLY A 327 25.13 -39.82 5.34
CA GLY A 327 24.39 -40.91 4.68
C GLY A 327 24.94 -41.35 3.33
N SER A 328 26.20 -41.78 3.25
CA SER A 328 26.70 -42.51 2.06
C SER A 328 27.81 -43.49 2.43
N GLY A 329 27.42 -44.73 2.73
CA GLY A 329 28.34 -45.88 2.74
C GLY A 329 28.64 -46.34 1.31
N PRO A 330 29.87 -46.77 0.98
CA PRO A 330 30.24 -47.09 -0.40
C PRO A 330 29.73 -48.49 -0.79
N ALA A 331 29.09 -48.55 -1.95
CA ALA A 331 28.84 -49.77 -2.70
C ALA A 331 30.15 -50.32 -3.27
N GLN A 332 30.48 -51.58 -2.97
CA GLN A 332 31.52 -52.34 -3.66
C GLN A 332 30.90 -53.05 -4.87
N GLY A 333 31.54 -52.89 -6.03
CA GLY A 333 31.27 -53.64 -7.24
C GLY A 333 32.55 -54.32 -7.77
N GLY A 334 32.34 -55.32 -8.62
CA GLY A 334 33.35 -56.00 -9.44
C GLY A 334 33.28 -57.52 -9.29
N ASP A 335 33.49 -58.36 -10.30
CA ASP A 335 33.64 -58.22 -11.75
C ASP A 335 33.61 -59.65 -12.35
N SER A 336 33.07 -59.77 -13.57
CA SER A 336 33.34 -60.72 -14.66
C SER A 336 33.87 -62.17 -14.47
N ALA A 337 33.06 -63.11 -14.96
CA ALA A 337 33.31 -64.12 -16.01
C ALA A 337 34.37 -65.27 -15.89
N ASP A 338 33.90 -66.45 -16.35
CA ASP A 338 34.61 -67.56 -17.04
C ASP A 338 35.03 -68.83 -16.23
N ARG A 339 34.21 -69.89 -16.30
CA ARG A 339 34.49 -71.20 -16.97
C ARG A 339 33.57 -72.34 -16.50
N PRO A 340 33.20 -73.30 -17.37
CA PRO A 340 32.46 -74.50 -16.99
C PRO A 340 33.40 -75.70 -16.81
N GLN A 341 33.10 -76.61 -15.87
CA GLN A 341 33.50 -78.03 -15.98
C GLN A 341 32.65 -78.95 -15.08
N ARG A 342 32.31 -80.10 -15.66
CA ARG A 342 31.61 -81.26 -15.08
C ARG A 342 32.44 -81.93 -13.99
N GLY A 343 31.77 -82.63 -13.06
CA GLY A 343 32.37 -83.68 -12.25
C GLY A 343 31.50 -84.13 -11.07
N ASP A 344 30.73 -85.19 -11.31
CA ASP A 344 30.39 -86.32 -10.43
C ASP A 344 29.92 -86.12 -8.96
N GLY A 345 28.82 -86.81 -8.66
CA GLY A 345 28.86 -87.84 -7.62
C GLY A 345 28.08 -87.61 -6.32
N ALA A 346 26.97 -88.35 -6.21
CA ALA A 346 26.56 -89.14 -5.04
C ALA A 346 25.98 -88.47 -3.77
N ALA A 347 24.70 -88.81 -3.55
CA ALA A 347 24.16 -89.53 -2.38
C ALA A 347 23.77 -88.78 -1.08
N SER A 348 22.62 -89.25 -0.56
CA SER A 348 22.05 -89.15 0.82
C SER A 348 21.72 -87.74 1.32
N THR A 349 20.54 -87.43 1.85
CA THR A 349 19.37 -88.19 2.34
C THR A 349 18.22 -87.20 2.47
#